data_AF-A0A146K110-F1
#
_entry.id   AF-A0A146K110-F1
#
_cell.length_a   1.000
_cell.length_b   1.000
_cell.length_c   1.000
_cell.angle_alpha   90.00
_cell.angle_beta   90.00
_cell.angle_gamma   90.00
#
_symmetry.space_group_name_H-M   'P 1'
#
loop_
_entity.id
_entity.type
_entity.pdbx_description
1 polymer ?
#
loop_
_entity_poly.entity_id
_entity_poly.type
_entity_poly.pdbx_seq_one_letter_code
_entity_poly.pdbx_strand_id
1 'polypeptide(L)'
;SIGSKAFYGCTSLVHIDIVNVEELSDECLQFCQSIVSHTYSKLKSLPNMAYGNNGSLMQIIGQQLTEYDHENLKIIGKDKLEQGIRPYKHQEVLIDVFRERNNIKQQINQHYKVCQSTRYIKQAQKQENTYVKRKLSQFDQ
;
A
#
# COMPACT_ATOMS: atom_id res chain seq x y z
N SER A 1 16.57 -18.23 3.60
CA SER A 1 15.61 -19.26 3.14
C SER A 1 14.65 -19.59 4.26
N ILE A 2 13.49 -20.18 3.97
CA ILE A 2 12.59 -20.79 4.96
C ILE A 2 12.51 -22.30 4.68
N GLY A 3 12.85 -23.10 5.69
CA GLY A 3 12.90 -24.56 5.57
C GLY A 3 11.53 -25.22 5.39
N SER A 4 11.55 -26.49 4.98
CA SER A 4 10.31 -27.25 4.76
C SER A 4 9.50 -27.33 6.04
N LYS A 5 8.19 -27.09 5.93
CA LYS A 5 7.23 -27.11 7.06
C LYS A 5 7.58 -26.21 8.26
N ALA A 6 8.48 -25.24 8.11
CA ALA A 6 8.99 -24.44 9.23
C ALA A 6 7.89 -23.73 10.05
N PHE A 7 6.83 -23.27 9.38
CA PHE A 7 5.66 -22.64 10.00
C PHE A 7 4.36 -23.39 9.67
N TYR A 8 4.46 -24.70 9.38
CA TYR A 8 3.29 -25.50 9.05
C TYR A 8 2.24 -25.43 10.16
N GLY A 9 1.00 -25.06 9.81
CA GLY A 9 -0.11 -25.03 10.76
C GLY A 9 0.00 -23.95 11.85
N CYS A 10 0.86 -22.95 11.69
CA CYS A 10 0.89 -21.79 12.59
C CYS A 10 -0.35 -20.90 12.37
N THR A 11 -1.50 -21.36 12.86
CA THR A 11 -2.81 -20.74 12.60
C THR A 11 -2.94 -19.31 13.12
N SER A 12 -2.21 -18.97 14.19
CA SER A 12 -2.18 -17.62 14.79
C SER A 12 -1.05 -16.73 14.26
N LEU A 13 -0.26 -17.17 13.29
CA LEU A 13 0.83 -16.35 12.74
C LEU A 13 0.23 -15.21 11.89
N VAL A 14 0.23 -14.01 12.46
CA VAL A 14 -0.26 -12.79 11.78
C VAL A 14 0.86 -12.09 11.00
N HIS A 15 2.08 -12.11 11.54
CA HIS A 15 3.22 -11.36 11.01
C HIS A 15 4.54 -12.11 11.18
N ILE A 16 5.37 -12.07 10.14
CA ILE A 16 6.76 -12.51 10.12
C ILE A 16 7.55 -11.62 9.14
N ASP A 17 8.78 -11.26 9.49
CA ASP A 17 9.67 -10.55 8.56
C ASP A 17 10.30 -11.53 7.57
N ILE A 18 9.90 -11.42 6.31
CA ILE A 18 10.31 -12.27 5.19
C ILE A 18 10.83 -11.46 4.01
N VAL A 19 10.99 -10.14 4.16
CA VAL A 19 11.27 -9.23 3.04
C VAL A 19 12.52 -9.66 2.28
N ASN A 20 13.52 -10.17 2.99
CA ASN A 20 14.81 -10.58 2.44
C ASN A 20 14.93 -12.08 2.16
N VAL A 21 13.85 -12.85 2.27
CA VAL A 21 13.88 -14.29 1.98
C VAL A 21 14.06 -14.52 0.49
N GLU A 22 15.06 -15.35 0.16
CA GLU A 22 15.46 -15.67 -1.21
C GLU A 22 14.92 -17.02 -1.70
N GLU A 23 14.55 -17.91 -0.77
CA GLU A 23 14.14 -19.28 -1.06
C GLU A 23 13.09 -19.76 -0.05
N LEU A 24 12.07 -20.43 -0.56
CA LEU A 24 11.03 -21.10 0.21
C LEU A 24 11.07 -22.59 -0.11
N SER A 25 11.03 -23.43 0.92
CA SER A 25 10.88 -24.87 0.75
C SER A 25 9.41 -25.31 0.75
N ASP A 26 9.20 -26.59 0.50
CA ASP A 26 7.86 -27.19 0.44
C ASP A 26 7.06 -27.05 1.74
N GLU A 27 5.79 -26.68 1.61
CA GLU A 27 4.80 -26.51 2.69
C GLU A 27 5.23 -25.58 3.84
N CYS A 28 6.21 -24.70 3.62
CA CYS A 28 6.83 -23.90 4.69
C CYS A 28 5.87 -22.97 5.44
N LEU A 29 4.79 -22.49 4.79
CA LEU A 29 3.74 -21.63 5.34
C LEU A 29 2.34 -22.20 5.06
N GLN A 30 2.22 -23.53 4.97
CA GLN A 30 0.94 -24.21 4.74
C GLN A 30 0.05 -24.12 5.99
N PHE A 31 -1.27 -24.01 5.82
CA PHE A 31 -2.27 -23.95 6.89
C PHE A 31 -2.13 -22.78 7.90
N CYS A 32 -1.38 -21.74 7.56
CA CYS A 32 -1.27 -20.50 8.33
C CYS A 32 -2.52 -19.61 8.16
N GLN A 33 -3.52 -19.81 9.02
CA GLN A 33 -4.84 -19.20 8.85
C GLN A 33 -4.92 -17.70 9.12
N SER A 34 -3.92 -17.06 9.75
CA SER A 34 -3.96 -15.63 10.09
C SER A 34 -3.10 -14.73 9.20
N ILE A 35 -2.35 -15.29 8.25
CA ILE A 35 -1.52 -14.51 7.32
C ILE A 35 -2.43 -13.88 6.26
N VAL A 36 -2.38 -12.55 6.15
CA VAL A 36 -3.18 -11.79 5.18
C VAL A 36 -2.38 -11.49 3.91
N SER A 37 -1.14 -11.03 4.06
CA SER A 37 -0.30 -10.65 2.93
C SER A 37 1.18 -10.77 3.24
N HIS A 38 1.96 -11.13 2.24
CA HIS A 38 3.42 -11.27 2.34
C HIS A 38 4.11 -10.58 1.16
N THR A 39 5.23 -9.91 1.44
CA THR A 39 6.03 -9.20 0.43
C THR A 39 7.48 -9.66 0.48
N TYR A 40 8.01 -10.04 -0.69
CA TYR A 40 9.37 -10.47 -0.90
C TYR A 40 10.10 -9.51 -1.84
N SER A 41 11.29 -9.04 -1.42
CA SER A 41 12.15 -8.20 -2.24
C SER A 41 13.11 -9.00 -3.13
N LYS A 42 13.47 -10.22 -2.72
CA LYS A 42 14.51 -11.03 -3.38
C LYS A 42 14.07 -12.40 -3.91
N LEU A 43 12.90 -12.91 -3.47
CA LEU A 43 12.41 -14.22 -3.87
C LEU A 43 12.21 -14.28 -5.39
N LYS A 44 12.81 -15.30 -6.03
CA LYS A 44 12.74 -15.51 -7.49
C LYS A 44 11.69 -16.54 -7.92
N SER A 45 11.47 -17.54 -7.07
CA SER A 45 10.57 -18.66 -7.33
C SER A 45 9.67 -18.91 -6.13
N LEU A 46 8.38 -19.15 -6.39
CA LEU A 46 7.36 -19.41 -5.39
C LEU A 46 6.83 -20.85 -5.58
N PRO A 47 7.17 -21.78 -4.66
CA PRO A 47 6.65 -23.13 -4.72
C PRO A 47 5.12 -23.17 -4.55
N ASN A 48 4.45 -24.01 -5.34
CA ASN A 48 2.97 -24.12 -5.33
C ASN A 48 2.38 -24.42 -3.95
N MET A 49 3.06 -25.24 -3.14
CA MET A 49 2.55 -25.69 -1.84
C MET A 49 3.02 -24.81 -0.66
N ALA A 50 3.93 -23.85 -0.88
CA ALA A 50 4.46 -23.02 0.19
C ALA A 50 3.34 -22.31 0.97
N TYR A 51 2.25 -21.93 0.29
CA TYR A 51 1.08 -21.27 0.87
C TYR A 51 -0.23 -22.07 0.75
N GLY A 52 -0.16 -23.41 0.69
CA GLY A 52 -1.34 -24.24 0.59
C GLY A 52 -2.32 -24.04 1.76
N ASN A 53 -3.63 -24.06 1.47
CA ASN A 53 -4.71 -23.98 2.47
C ASN A 53 -4.62 -22.80 3.46
N ASN A 54 -4.22 -21.62 2.98
CA ASN A 54 -4.27 -20.38 3.76
C ASN A 54 -5.61 -19.65 3.57
N GLY A 55 -6.49 -19.70 4.58
CA GLY A 55 -7.85 -19.15 4.50
C GLY A 55 -7.89 -17.62 4.42
N SER A 56 -7.00 -16.92 5.13
CA SER A 56 -6.97 -15.45 5.17
C SER A 56 -6.04 -14.81 4.15
N LEU A 57 -5.22 -15.59 3.44
CA LEU A 57 -4.23 -15.06 2.52
C LEU A 57 -4.91 -14.40 1.32
N MET A 58 -4.71 -13.09 1.21
CA MET A 58 -5.26 -12.27 0.14
C MET A 58 -4.26 -12.01 -0.98
N GLN A 59 -2.98 -11.80 -0.64
CA GLN A 59 -1.97 -11.50 -1.66
C GLN A 59 -0.55 -11.91 -1.27
N ILE A 60 0.23 -12.30 -2.28
CA ILE A 60 1.68 -12.49 -2.21
C ILE A 60 2.32 -11.57 -3.24
N ILE A 61 3.30 -10.79 -2.82
CA ILE A 61 3.97 -9.80 -3.67
C ILE A 61 5.44 -10.15 -3.75
N GLY A 62 5.97 -10.28 -4.97
CA GLY A 62 7.38 -10.56 -5.21
C GLY A 62 7.99 -9.57 -6.19
N GLN A 63 8.88 -8.69 -5.71
CA GLN A 63 9.50 -7.65 -6.53
C GLN A 63 10.43 -8.24 -7.61
N GLN A 64 11.02 -9.39 -7.33
CA GLN A 64 11.90 -10.13 -8.24
C GLN A 64 11.34 -11.52 -8.62
N LEU A 65 10.05 -11.76 -8.34
CA LEU A 65 9.42 -13.06 -8.55
C LEU A 65 9.11 -13.26 -10.03
N THR A 66 9.71 -14.28 -10.62
CA THR A 66 9.57 -14.64 -12.04
C THR A 66 8.96 -16.01 -12.25
N GLU A 67 9.13 -16.92 -11.29
CA GLU A 67 8.62 -18.30 -11.37
C GLU A 67 7.50 -18.49 -10.34
N TYR A 68 6.25 -18.52 -10.81
CA TYR A 68 5.07 -18.71 -9.98
C TYR A 68 3.87 -19.11 -10.85
N ASP A 69 2.77 -19.47 -10.21
CA ASP A 69 1.48 -19.67 -10.89
C ASP A 69 0.91 -18.31 -11.37
N HIS A 70 1.10 -17.99 -12.65
CA HIS A 70 0.65 -16.73 -13.25
C HIS A 70 -0.89 -16.60 -13.28
N GLU A 71 -1.63 -17.71 -13.26
CA GLU A 71 -3.11 -17.73 -13.24
C GLU A 71 -3.67 -17.36 -11.86
N ASN A 72 -2.87 -17.53 -10.80
CA ASN A 72 -3.27 -17.18 -9.46
C ASN A 72 -3.32 -15.65 -9.28
N LEU A 73 -4.54 -15.14 -9.14
CA LEU A 73 -4.82 -13.71 -8.97
C LEU A 73 -4.30 -13.13 -7.64
N LYS A 74 -4.04 -13.99 -6.63
CA LYS A 74 -3.46 -13.55 -5.35
C LYS A 74 -1.97 -13.23 -5.48
N ILE A 75 -1.29 -13.72 -6.51
CA ILE A 75 0.16 -13.54 -6.66
C ILE A 75 0.44 -12.38 -7.61
N ILE A 76 1.22 -11.41 -7.13
CA ILE A 76 1.70 -10.25 -7.86
C ILE A 76 3.22 -10.41 -8.03
N GLY A 77 3.62 -11.00 -9.15
CA GLY A 77 5.03 -11.13 -9.55
C GLY A 77 5.56 -9.87 -10.23
N LYS A 78 6.84 -9.92 -10.61
CA LYS A 78 7.56 -8.81 -11.25
C LYS A 78 6.87 -8.31 -12.52
N ASP A 79 6.43 -9.23 -13.37
CA ASP A 79 5.69 -8.97 -14.62
C ASP A 79 4.41 -8.17 -14.37
N LYS A 80 3.61 -8.55 -13.36
CA LYS A 80 2.37 -7.84 -13.01
C LYS A 80 2.67 -6.42 -12.49
N LEU A 81 3.73 -6.25 -11.71
CA LEU A 81 4.16 -4.92 -11.22
C LEU A 81 4.58 -3.98 -12.37
N GLU A 82 5.30 -4.52 -13.36
CA GLU A 82 5.74 -3.81 -14.56
C GLU A 82 4.56 -3.39 -15.45
N GLN A 83 3.52 -4.21 -15.52
CA GLN A 83 2.24 -3.87 -16.17
C GLN A 83 1.43 -2.80 -15.43
N GLY A 84 1.93 -2.30 -14.30
CA GLY A 84 1.26 -1.25 -13.52
C GLY A 84 0.28 -1.77 -12.50
N ILE A 85 0.11 -3.09 -12.33
CA ILE A 85 -0.68 -3.66 -11.25
C ILE A 85 -0.03 -3.26 -9.93
N ARG A 86 -0.85 -2.86 -8.97
CA ARG A 86 -0.41 -2.42 -7.64
C ARG A 86 -1.04 -3.32 -6.59
N PRO A 87 -0.28 -3.69 -5.54
CA PRO A 87 -0.82 -4.46 -4.43
C PRO A 87 -1.90 -3.67 -3.69
N TYR A 88 -2.89 -4.38 -3.17
CA TYR A 88 -3.90 -3.78 -2.31
C TYR A 88 -3.24 -3.39 -0.98
N LYS A 89 -3.60 -2.22 -0.46
CA LYS A 89 -3.21 -1.85 0.91
C LYS A 89 -4.30 -2.34 1.84
N HIS A 90 -3.96 -3.27 2.72
CA HIS A 90 -4.85 -3.66 3.80
C HIS A 90 -4.83 -2.55 4.83
N GLN A 91 -6.01 -2.12 5.29
CA GLN A 91 -6.08 -1.23 6.43
C GLN A 91 -5.45 -1.95 7.63
N GLU A 92 -4.38 -1.38 8.19
CA GLU A 92 -3.70 -1.95 9.36
C GLU A 92 -4.71 -2.34 10.45
N VAL A 93 -4.80 -3.63 10.77
CA VAL A 93 -5.30 -4.11 12.07
C VAL A 93 -4.09 -4.23 12.99
N LEU A 94 -3.43 -3.10 13.24
CA LEU A 94 -2.48 -2.96 14.33
C LEU A 94 -3.24 -2.32 15.47
N ILE A 95 -3.52 -3.11 16.51
CA ILE A 95 -4.25 -2.67 17.71
C ILE A 95 -3.56 -1.45 18.35
N ASP A 96 -2.26 -1.24 18.10
CA ASP A 96 -1.49 -0.24 18.85
C ASP A 96 -0.87 0.93 18.04
N VAL A 97 -0.74 0.86 16.71
CA VAL A 97 -0.15 1.97 15.93
C VAL A 97 -0.75 2.04 14.53
N PHE A 98 -1.86 2.74 14.36
CA PHE A 98 -2.46 3.04 13.05
C PHE A 98 -1.60 4.02 12.23
N ARG A 99 -0.46 3.58 11.70
CA ARG A 99 0.49 4.39 10.91
C ARG A 99 -0.18 4.91 9.65
N GLU A 100 -0.94 4.08 8.96
CA GLU A 100 -1.64 4.47 7.73
C GLU A 100 -2.72 5.53 7.99
N ARG A 101 -3.53 5.35 9.05
CA ARG A 101 -4.53 6.35 9.45
C ARG A 101 -3.87 7.67 9.85
N ASN A 102 -2.74 7.61 10.56
CA ASN A 102 -1.99 8.80 10.96
C ASN A 102 -1.40 9.52 9.76
N ASN A 103 -0.86 8.79 8.77
CA ASN A 103 -0.38 9.36 7.53
C ASN A 103 -1.51 10.01 6.71
N ILE A 104 -2.66 9.32 6.58
CA ILE A 104 -3.85 9.88 5.92
C ILE A 104 -4.33 11.15 6.63
N LYS A 105 -4.40 11.15 7.96
CA LYS A 105 -4.75 12.35 8.75
C LYS A 105 -3.77 13.50 8.50
N GLN A 106 -2.46 13.22 8.44
CA GLN A 106 -1.44 14.22 8.13
C GLN A 106 -1.62 14.80 6.72
N GLN A 107 -1.85 13.96 5.72
CA GLN A 107 -2.09 14.41 4.35
C GLN A 107 -3.38 15.23 4.21
N ILE A 108 -4.46 14.84 4.89
CA ILE A 108 -5.71 15.62 4.92
C ILE A 108 -5.47 16.99 5.54
N ASN A 109 -4.73 17.06 6.65
CA ASN A 109 -4.39 18.32 7.29
C ASN A 109 -3.51 19.22 6.41
N GLN A 110 -2.57 18.66 5.66
CA GLN A 110 -1.76 19.41 4.69
C GLN A 110 -2.64 19.98 3.58
N HIS A 111 -3.50 19.15 2.97
CA HIS A 111 -4.44 19.61 1.94
C HIS A 111 -5.38 20.69 2.46
N TYR A 112 -5.90 20.56 3.68
CA TYR A 112 -6.75 21.56 4.30
C TYR A 112 -6.07 22.94 4.40
N LYS A 113 -4.79 22.98 4.83
CA LYS A 113 -4.00 24.22 4.89
C LYS A 113 -3.83 24.85 3.51
N VAL A 114 -3.54 24.05 2.48
CA VAL A 114 -3.41 24.52 1.09
C VAL A 114 -4.74 25.08 0.58
N CYS A 115 -5.86 24.42 0.87
CA CYS A 115 -7.18 24.90 0.49
C CYS A 115 -7.53 26.22 1.20
N GLN A 116 -7.18 26.37 2.48
CA GLN A 116 -7.37 27.62 3.21
C GLN A 116 -6.55 28.76 2.61
N SER A 117 -5.24 28.57 2.38
CA SER A 117 -4.38 29.61 1.81
C SER A 117 -4.86 30.04 0.43
N THR A 118 -5.27 29.08 -0.40
CA THR A 118 -5.85 29.34 -1.73
C THR A 118 -7.14 30.18 -1.63
N ARG A 119 -8.00 29.91 -0.65
CA ARG A 119 -9.21 30.72 -0.40
C ARG A 119 -8.87 32.15 -0.01
N TYR A 120 -7.91 32.34 0.89
CA TYR A 120 -7.45 33.68 1.30
C TYR A 120 -6.90 34.48 0.12
N ILE A 121 -6.03 33.87 -0.70
CA ILE A 121 -5.46 34.52 -1.89
C ILE A 121 -6.57 34.94 -2.86
N LYS A 122 -7.55 34.07 -3.13
CA LYS A 122 -8.68 34.41 -4.00
C LYS A 122 -9.53 35.57 -3.46
N GLN A 123 -9.73 35.64 -2.15
CA GLN A 123 -10.46 36.74 -1.53
C GLN A 123 -9.70 38.06 -1.62
N ALA A 124 -8.39 38.06 -1.35
CA ALA A 124 -7.53 39.23 -1.48
C ALA A 124 -7.51 39.77 -2.92
N GLN A 125 -7.33 38.88 -3.91
CA GLN A 125 -7.39 39.25 -5.33
C GLN A 125 -8.75 39.85 -5.72
N LYS A 126 -9.85 39.32 -5.18
CA LYS A 126 -11.20 39.87 -5.43
C LYS A 126 -11.34 41.28 -4.84
N GLN A 127 -10.83 41.51 -3.64
CA GLN A 127 -10.86 42.83 -2.99
C GLN A 127 -10.02 43.84 -3.76
N GLU A 128 -8.80 43.46 -4.17
CA GLU A 128 -7.91 44.31 -4.96
C GLU A 128 -8.54 44.66 -6.32
N ASN A 129 -9.07 43.67 -7.05
CA ASN A 129 -9.78 43.92 -8.30
C ASN A 129 -11.00 44.83 -8.13
N THR A 130 -11.72 44.71 -7.00
CA THR A 130 -12.85 45.59 -6.69
C THR A 130 -12.38 47.02 -6.42
N TYR A 131 -11.28 47.18 -5.69
CA TYR A 131 -10.67 48.48 -5.40
C TYR A 131 -10.19 49.17 -6.69
N VAL A 132 -9.44 48.45 -7.54
CA VAL A 132 -8.96 48.97 -8.82
C VAL A 132 -10.12 49.42 -9.72
N LYS A 133 -11.18 48.60 -9.83
CA LYS A 133 -12.38 48.96 -10.60
C LYS A 133 -13.05 50.25 -10.10
N ARG A 134 -13.20 50.40 -8.77
CA ARG A 134 -13.78 51.62 -8.16
C ARG A 134 -12.93 52.86 -8.44
N LYS A 135 -11.60 52.72 -8.38
CA LYS A 135 -10.68 53.83 -8.62
C LYS A 135 -10.75 54.28 -10.08
N LEU A 136 -10.75 53.33 -11.04
CA LEU A 136 -10.88 53.65 -12.46
C LEU A 136 -12.21 54.37 -12.77
N SER A 137 -13.33 53.92 -12.21
CA SER A 137 -14.63 54.58 -12.43
C SER A 137 -14.74 56.01 -11.90
N GLN A 138 -13.84 56.42 -11.00
CA GLN A 138 -13.78 57.80 -10.48
C GLN A 138 -12.95 58.74 -11.38
N PHE A 139 -12.12 58.20 -12.28
CA PHE A 139 -11.35 59.00 -13.24
C PHE A 139 -12.09 59.22 -14.57
N ASP A 140 -13.14 58.41 -14.83
CA ASP A 140 -13.98 58.52 -16.03
C ASP A 140 -15.19 59.49 -15.85
N GLN A 141 -15.27 60.22 -14.72
CA GLN A 141 -16.27 61.27 -14.42
C GLN A 141 -15.62 62.65 -14.41
#